data_AF-W9SBF6-F1
#
_entry.id   AF-W9SBF6-F1
#
_cell.length_a   1.000
_cell.length_b   1.000
_cell.length_c   1.000
_cell.angle_alpha   90.00
_cell.angle_beta   90.00
_cell.angle_gamma   90.00
#
_symmetry.space_group_name_H-M   'P 1'
#
loop_
_entity.id
_entity.type
_entity.pdbx_description
1 polymer ?
#
loop_
_entity_poly.entity_id
_entity_poly.type
_entity_poly.pdbx_seq_one_letter_code
_entity_poly.pdbx_strand_id
1 'polypeptide(L)'
;MSSHLLVLFCFALLIFDKIPLSASFDWYTTCSNKYRCGAIEADFRFVGDGRPEGCGYPGLKLSCEKNNATIYIRDVKYQVLEVDQKAQIFKIARTDYMNGICAPQYRNTSLDPELFEMF
;
A
#
# COMPACT_ATOMS: atom_id res chain seq x y z
N MET A 1 -4.86 -48.12 3.53
CA MET A 1 -5.48 -46.82 3.14
C MET A 1 -6.86 -47.08 2.58
N SER A 2 -7.91 -46.43 3.10
CA SER A 2 -9.28 -46.54 2.55
C SER A 2 -9.33 -45.97 1.13
N SER A 3 -10.07 -46.59 0.22
CA SER A 3 -10.27 -46.10 -1.17
C SER A 3 -10.72 -44.63 -1.20
N HIS A 4 -11.52 -44.21 -0.21
CA HIS A 4 -11.95 -42.83 -0.04
C HIS A 4 -10.81 -41.83 0.22
N LEU A 5 -9.78 -42.24 0.98
CA LEU A 5 -8.60 -41.43 1.25
C LEU A 5 -7.76 -41.22 -0.03
N LEU A 6 -7.68 -42.23 -0.89
CA LEU A 6 -7.02 -42.13 -2.19
C LEU A 6 -7.77 -41.19 -3.14
N VAL A 7 -9.10 -41.30 -3.19
CA VAL A 7 -9.95 -40.43 -4.02
C VAL A 7 -9.82 -38.97 -3.57
N LEU A 8 -9.91 -38.69 -2.26
CA LEU A 8 -9.74 -37.34 -1.71
C LEU A 8 -8.35 -36.76 -2.02
N PHE A 9 -7.30 -37.59 -1.92
CA PHE A 9 -5.95 -37.17 -2.25
C PHE A 9 -5.80 -36.83 -3.74
N CYS A 10 -6.36 -37.64 -4.64
CA CYS A 10 -6.39 -37.34 -6.07
C CYS A 10 -7.16 -36.05 -6.38
N PHE A 11 -8.32 -35.84 -5.75
CA PHE A 11 -9.07 -34.59 -5.90
C PHE A 11 -8.27 -33.37 -5.42
N ALA A 12 -7.54 -33.48 -4.30
CA ALA A 12 -6.69 -32.40 -3.81
C ALA A 12 -5.56 -32.08 -4.81
N LEU A 13 -4.86 -33.08 -5.36
CA LEU A 13 -3.80 -32.87 -6.34
C LEU A 13 -4.31 -32.18 -7.61
N LEU A 14 -5.50 -32.56 -8.10
CA LEU A 14 -6.14 -31.91 -9.25
C LEU A 14 -6.52 -30.44 -8.99
N ILE A 15 -6.71 -30.04 -7.72
CA ILE A 15 -6.96 -28.64 -7.33
C ILE A 15 -5.64 -27.87 -7.25
N PHE A 16 -4.57 -28.48 -6.74
CA PHE A 16 -3.24 -27.84 -6.66
C PHE A 16 -2.59 -27.64 -8.04
N ASP A 17 -2.80 -28.55 -9.00
CA ASP A 17 -2.32 -28.40 -10.39
C ASP A 17 -2.95 -27.20 -11.12
N LYS A 18 -4.08 -26.68 -10.62
CA LYS A 18 -4.80 -25.53 -11.21
C LYS A 18 -4.26 -24.18 -10.75
N ILE A 19 -3.37 -24.15 -9.75
CA ILE A 19 -2.73 -22.90 -9.31
C ILE A 19 -1.34 -22.86 -9.97
N PRO A 20 -1.18 -22.13 -11.08
CA PRO A 20 0.13 -22.03 -11.71
C PRO A 20 1.11 -21.38 -10.73
N LEU A 21 2.17 -22.11 -10.39
CA LEU A 21 3.28 -21.63 -9.56
C LEU A 21 3.87 -20.30 -10.10
N SER A 22 3.82 -20.10 -11.41
CA SER A 22 4.22 -18.86 -12.07
C SER A 22 3.39 -17.65 -11.65
N ALA A 23 2.07 -17.79 -11.47
CA ALA A 23 1.22 -16.71 -10.96
C ALA A 23 1.57 -16.38 -9.51
N SER A 24 1.97 -17.40 -8.72
CA SER A 24 2.43 -17.21 -7.34
C SER A 24 3.75 -16.43 -7.25
N PHE A 25 4.66 -16.68 -8.19
CA PHE A 25 5.94 -15.99 -8.26
C PHE A 25 5.78 -14.55 -8.76
N ASP A 26 4.91 -14.35 -9.76
CA ASP A 26 4.64 -13.04 -10.36
C ASP A 26 4.02 -12.05 -9.37
N TRP A 27 3.06 -12.47 -8.53
CA TRP A 27 2.51 -11.58 -7.49
C TRP A 27 3.55 -11.24 -6.43
N TYR A 28 4.38 -12.21 -6.04
CA TYR A 28 5.42 -11.99 -5.04
C TYR A 28 6.43 -10.96 -5.55
N THR A 29 6.93 -11.14 -6.78
CA THR A 29 7.86 -10.19 -7.41
C THR A 29 7.23 -8.81 -7.55
N THR A 30 5.95 -8.75 -7.96
CA THR A 30 5.23 -7.49 -8.13
C THR A 30 5.03 -6.73 -6.81
N CYS A 31 4.67 -7.43 -5.73
CA CYS A 31 4.48 -6.84 -4.41
C CYS A 31 5.79 -6.58 -3.64
N SER A 32 6.92 -7.13 -4.11
CA SER A 32 8.24 -6.87 -3.52
C SER A 32 8.85 -5.54 -3.96
N ASN A 33 8.29 -4.91 -4.99
CA ASN A 33 8.72 -3.58 -5.42
C ASN A 33 8.35 -2.52 -4.39
N LYS A 34 9.28 -1.58 -4.17
CA LYS A 34 9.05 -0.42 -3.31
C LYS A 34 8.51 0.74 -4.12
N TYR A 35 7.62 1.51 -3.52
CA TYR A 35 7.22 2.81 -4.06
C TYR A 35 8.40 3.77 -4.04
N ARG A 36 8.62 4.51 -5.13
CA ARG A 36 9.66 5.54 -5.21
C ARG A 36 9.13 6.81 -5.86
N CYS A 37 9.37 7.94 -5.23
CA CYS A 37 9.05 9.25 -5.82
C CYS A 37 9.95 10.33 -5.23
N GLY A 38 10.84 10.90 -6.05
CA GLY A 38 11.84 11.85 -5.58
C GLY A 38 12.72 11.23 -4.48
N ALA A 39 12.76 11.86 -3.30
CA ALA A 39 13.51 11.38 -2.14
C ALA A 39 12.72 10.38 -1.26
N ILE A 40 11.46 10.10 -1.58
CA ILE A 40 10.61 9.21 -0.80
C ILE A 40 10.71 7.78 -1.35
N GLU A 41 11.07 6.84 -0.47
CA GLU A 41 10.95 5.41 -0.69
C GLU A 41 10.01 4.82 0.38
N ALA A 42 8.97 4.09 -0.06
CA ALA A 42 8.02 3.45 0.85
C ALA A 42 7.86 1.97 0.48
N ASP A 43 7.76 1.11 1.50
CA ASP A 43 7.67 -0.34 1.33
C ASP A 43 6.29 -0.84 1.82
N PHE A 44 6.28 -2.01 2.46
CA PHE A 44 5.11 -2.75 2.90
C PHE A 44 4.02 -1.83 3.49
N ARG A 45 2.78 -2.16 3.13
CA ARG A 45 1.52 -1.42 3.36
C ARG A 45 1.24 -0.25 2.41
N PHE A 46 2.22 0.41 1.81
CA PHE A 46 1.95 1.47 0.84
C PHE A 46 1.68 0.92 -0.57
N VAL A 47 0.76 1.55 -1.29
CA VAL A 47 0.45 1.29 -2.71
C VAL A 47 0.89 2.48 -3.54
N GLY A 48 1.36 2.28 -4.77
CA GLY A 48 1.73 3.38 -5.68
C GLY A 48 2.90 3.03 -6.60
N ASP A 49 3.16 3.86 -7.60
CA ASP A 49 4.31 3.75 -8.53
C ASP A 49 4.53 2.32 -9.09
N GLY A 50 3.48 1.77 -9.72
CA GLY A 50 3.52 0.43 -10.31
C GLY A 50 3.26 -0.72 -9.34
N ARG A 51 3.14 -0.48 -8.03
CA ARG A 51 2.70 -1.48 -7.05
C ARG A 51 1.16 -1.62 -7.09
N PRO A 52 0.60 -2.81 -7.42
CA PRO A 52 -0.84 -3.04 -7.49
C PRO A 52 -1.56 -2.80 -6.16
N GLU A 53 -2.86 -2.52 -6.22
CA GLU A 53 -3.68 -2.28 -5.03
C GLU A 53 -3.71 -3.48 -4.06
N GLY A 54 -3.60 -4.71 -4.57
CA GLY A 54 -3.52 -5.92 -3.74
C GLY A 54 -2.20 -6.08 -2.97
N CYS A 55 -1.20 -5.23 -3.19
CA CYS A 55 0.12 -5.33 -2.56
C CYS A 55 0.28 -4.41 -1.34
N GLY A 56 -0.76 -3.69 -0.94
CA GLY A 56 -0.73 -2.77 0.19
C GLY A 56 -2.13 -2.50 0.74
N TYR A 57 -2.22 -1.53 1.64
CA TYR A 57 -3.49 -1.14 2.24
C TYR A 57 -4.18 -0.10 1.34
N PRO A 58 -5.45 -0.30 0.93
CA PRO A 58 -6.14 0.60 -0.01
C PRO A 58 -6.16 2.07 0.41
N GLY A 59 -6.25 2.35 1.71
CA GLY A 59 -6.21 3.71 2.27
C GLY A 59 -4.81 4.34 2.35
N LEU A 60 -3.74 3.61 2.05
CA LEU A 60 -2.35 4.07 2.03
C LEU A 60 -1.79 4.12 0.60
N LYS A 61 -2.59 4.69 -0.31
CA LYS A 61 -2.24 4.85 -1.73
C LYS A 61 -1.50 6.17 -1.98
N LEU A 62 -0.21 6.05 -2.29
CA LEU A 62 0.67 7.15 -2.63
C LEU A 62 0.59 7.51 -4.12
N SER A 63 0.64 8.80 -4.41
CA SER A 63 0.73 9.37 -5.77
C SER A 63 2.03 10.15 -5.92
N CYS A 64 2.59 10.20 -7.13
CA CYS A 64 3.82 10.96 -7.42
C CYS A 64 3.52 12.09 -8.39
N GLU A 65 3.72 13.34 -7.96
CA GLU A 65 3.48 14.53 -8.78
C GLU A 65 4.75 15.38 -8.85
N LYS A 66 5.39 15.46 -10.02
CA LYS A 66 6.62 16.25 -10.22
C LYS A 66 7.71 15.96 -9.16
N ASN A 67 7.94 14.68 -8.87
CA ASN A 67 8.86 14.19 -7.82
C ASN A 67 8.44 14.46 -6.37
N ASN A 68 7.21 14.95 -6.13
CA ASN A 68 6.65 15.03 -4.79
C ASN A 68 5.69 13.88 -4.55
N ALA A 69 5.98 13.08 -3.52
CA ALA A 69 5.08 12.05 -3.05
C ALA A 69 3.90 12.69 -2.30
N THR A 70 2.69 12.21 -2.57
CA THR A 70 1.45 12.73 -1.98
C THR A 70 0.50 11.59 -1.62
N ILE A 71 -0.41 11.86 -0.69
CA ILE A 71 -1.46 10.93 -0.26
C ILE A 71 -2.76 11.71 -0.01
N TYR A 72 -3.89 11.07 -0.29
CA TYR A 72 -5.20 11.57 0.14
C TYR A 72 -5.66 10.80 1.37
N ILE A 73 -6.05 11.52 2.42
CA ILE A 73 -6.69 10.95 3.61
C ILE A 73 -7.95 11.75 3.85
N ARG A 74 -9.13 11.10 3.80
CA ARG A 74 -10.45 11.74 3.97
C ARG A 74 -10.59 13.04 3.15
N ASP A 75 -10.30 12.96 1.85
CA ASP A 75 -10.35 14.05 0.86
C ASP A 75 -9.39 15.23 1.08
N VAL A 76 -8.48 15.13 2.04
CA VAL A 76 -7.42 16.11 2.26
C VAL A 76 -6.14 15.59 1.61
N LYS A 77 -5.49 16.44 0.81
CA LYS A 77 -4.22 16.13 0.16
C LYS A 77 -3.05 16.48 1.08
N TYR A 78 -2.14 15.53 1.23
CA TYR A 78 -0.92 15.70 1.99
C TYR A 78 0.30 15.45 1.10
N GLN A 79 1.35 16.24 1.33
CA GLN A 79 2.69 15.93 0.88
C GLN A 79 3.32 14.96 1.88
N VAL A 80 3.91 13.89 1.37
CA VAL A 80 4.74 12.98 2.17
C VAL A 80 6.11 13.61 2.32
N LEU A 81 6.49 13.87 3.57
CA LEU A 81 7.77 14.49 3.91
C LEU A 81 8.83 13.44 4.24
N GLU A 82 8.42 12.34 4.87
CA GLU A 82 9.33 11.31 5.35
C GLU A 82 8.59 9.98 5.56
N VAL A 83 9.27 8.88 5.25
CA VAL A 83 8.85 7.52 5.57
C VAL A 83 10.03 6.83 6.24
N ASP A 84 10.03 6.80 7.57
CA ASP A 84 11.01 6.01 8.32
C ASP A 84 10.37 4.66 8.69
N GLN A 85 10.73 3.63 7.92
CA GLN A 85 10.20 2.29 8.12
C GLN A 85 10.72 1.64 9.41
N LYS A 86 11.93 1.99 9.86
CA LYS A 86 12.52 1.41 11.08
C LYS A 86 11.88 2.00 12.32
N ALA A 87 11.68 3.32 12.32
CA ALA A 87 10.99 4.01 13.41
C ALA A 87 9.47 3.92 13.31
N GLN A 88 8.93 3.36 12.22
CA GLN A 88 7.50 3.33 11.89
C GLN A 88 6.88 4.74 11.88
N ILE A 89 7.62 5.73 11.38
CA ILE A 89 7.17 7.12 11.29
C ILE A 89 6.74 7.43 9.87
N PHE A 90 5.50 7.91 9.73
CA PHE A 90 4.97 8.45 8.48
C PHE A 90 4.69 9.94 8.64
N LYS A 91 5.57 10.78 8.10
CA LYS A 91 5.50 12.24 8.25
C LYS A 91 4.85 12.86 7.04
N ILE A 92 3.75 13.58 7.27
CA ILE A 92 2.96 14.21 6.23
C ILE A 92 2.62 15.65 6.60
N ALA A 93 2.43 16.48 5.58
CA ALA A 93 1.96 17.85 5.76
C ALA A 93 0.90 18.19 4.72
N ARG A 94 -0.14 18.89 5.16
CA ARG A 94 -1.23 19.35 4.30
C ARG A 94 -0.72 20.29 3.22
N THR A 95 -1.04 20.00 1.96
CA THR A 95 -0.53 20.80 0.83
C THR A 95 -1.15 22.19 0.76
N ASP A 96 -2.35 22.37 1.30
CA ASP A 96 -3.07 23.64 1.26
C ASP A 96 -2.59 24.67 2.30
N TYR A 97 -1.71 24.28 3.23
CA TYR A 97 -0.98 25.20 4.11
C TYR A 97 0.42 25.56 3.59
N MET A 98 0.87 24.98 2.47
CA MET A 98 2.23 25.23 1.96
C MET A 98 2.42 26.62 1.34
N ASN A 99 1.33 27.25 0.87
CA ASN A 99 1.37 28.58 0.24
C ASN A 99 1.16 29.73 1.24
N GLY A 100 1.11 29.46 2.55
CA GLY A 100 0.95 30.46 3.60
C GLY A 100 0.04 30.02 4.74
N ILE A 101 0.06 30.79 5.84
CA ILE A 101 -0.65 30.48 7.10
C ILE A 101 -2.17 30.62 6.93
N CYS A 102 -2.62 31.46 5.99
CA CYS A 102 -4.03 31.68 5.70
C CYS A 102 -4.48 30.75 4.57
N ALA A 103 -4.83 29.50 4.90
CA ALA A 103 -5.59 28.69 3.95
C ALA A 103 -6.93 29.38 3.65
N PRO A 104 -7.33 29.52 2.38
CA PRO A 104 -8.60 30.16 2.04
C PRO A 104 -9.83 29.38 2.52
N GLN A 105 -9.65 28.11 2.93
CA GLN A 105 -10.70 27.26 3.48
C GLN A 105 -10.19 26.47 4.69
N TYR A 106 -10.79 26.71 5.86
CA TYR A 106 -10.60 25.89 7.04
C TYR A 106 -11.40 24.60 6.91
N ARG A 107 -10.75 23.52 6.48
CA ARG A 107 -11.33 22.17 6.50
C ARG A 107 -10.91 21.42 7.75
N ASN A 108 -11.89 20.82 8.42
CA ASN A 108 -11.65 19.88 9.51
C ASN A 108 -10.70 18.78 9.03
N THR A 109 -9.66 18.52 9.82
CA THR A 109 -8.72 17.44 9.55
C THR A 109 -9.04 16.30 10.49
N SER A 110 -9.28 15.12 9.92
CA SER A 110 -9.43 13.91 10.70
C SER A 110 -8.52 12.87 10.06
N LEU A 111 -7.59 12.35 10.86
CA LEU A 111 -6.83 11.18 10.49
C LEU A 111 -7.68 9.97 10.86
N ASP A 112 -7.62 8.95 10.01
CA ASP A 112 -8.31 7.69 10.24
C ASP A 112 -7.41 6.77 11.08
N PRO A 113 -7.70 6.52 12.37
CA PRO A 113 -6.81 5.75 13.23
C PRO A 113 -6.59 4.34 12.70
N GLU A 114 -7.60 3.73 12.06
CA GLU A 114 -7.51 2.39 11.49
C GLU A 114 -6.39 2.25 10.43
N LEU A 115 -6.01 3.33 9.75
CA LEU A 115 -4.86 3.34 8.83
C LEU A 115 -3.51 3.14 9.54
N PHE A 116 -3.46 3.47 10.82
CA PHE A 116 -2.24 3.57 11.62
C PHE A 116 -2.25 2.64 12.85
N GLU A 117 -3.37 2.01 13.20
CA GLU A 117 -3.47 1.08 14.34
C GLU A 117 -2.84 -0.31 14.08
N MET A 118 -2.40 -0.58 12.84
CA MET A 118 -1.81 -1.87 12.45
C MET A 118 -0.27 -1.84 12.38
N PHE A 119 0.38 -0.97 13.16
CA PHE A 119 1.84 -0.85 13.27
C PHE A 119 2.40 -1.55 14.50
#